data_AF-A0A0N5AZJ7-F1
#
_entry.id   AF-A0A0N5AZJ7-F1
#
_cell.length_a   1.000
_cell.length_b   1.000
_cell.length_c   1.000
_cell.angle_alpha   90.00
_cell.angle_beta   90.00
_cell.angle_gamma   90.00
#
_symmetry.space_group_name_H-M   'P 1'
#
loop_
_entity.id
_entity.type
_entity.pdbx_description
1 polymer ?
#
loop_
_entity_poly.entity_id
_entity_poly.type
_entity_poly.pdbx_seq_one_letter_code
_entity_poly.pdbx_strand_id
1 'polypeptide(L)' 'MPIQEFDVFDYIAPLIVAVVFAFFVFIISFCCINFFCVTKFDDLTIFEKVCSLQKIFLSLFLT' A
#
# COMPACT_ATOMS: atom_id res chain seq x y z
N MET A 1 -9.59 -39.60 -5.84
CA MET A 1 -10.24 -38.28 -5.81
C MET A 1 -10.86 -38.06 -7.18
N PRO A 2 -12.11 -37.58 -7.27
CA PRO A 2 -12.69 -37.21 -8.57
C PRO A 2 -11.79 -36.17 -9.24
N ILE A 3 -11.73 -36.17 -10.57
CA ILE A 3 -10.94 -35.19 -11.31
C ILE A 3 -11.60 -33.82 -11.11
N GLN A 4 -10.82 -32.83 -10.69
CA GLN A 4 -11.31 -31.48 -10.51
C GLN A 4 -11.14 -30.69 -11.80
N GLU A 5 -12.25 -30.27 -12.39
CA GLU A 5 -12.27 -29.33 -13.51
C GLU A 5 -11.98 -27.94 -12.93
N PHE A 6 -10.84 -27.35 -13.30
CA PHE A 6 -10.45 -26.00 -12.88
C PHE A 6 -10.79 -25.00 -13.97
N ASP A 7 -11.53 -23.96 -13.60
CA ASP A 7 -11.76 -22.84 -14.50
C ASP A 7 -10.56 -21.88 -14.44
N VAL A 8 -10.37 -21.08 -15.48
CA VAL A 8 -9.30 -20.08 -15.58
C VAL A 8 -9.34 -19.12 -14.37
N PHE A 9 -10.52 -18.84 -13.83
CA PHE A 9 -10.70 -18.02 -12.64
C PHE A 9 -10.05 -18.60 -11.38
N ASP A 10 -10.01 -19.92 -11.22
CA ASP A 10 -9.41 -20.57 -10.05
C ASP A 10 -7.89 -20.33 -10.01
N TYR A 11 -7.26 -20.18 -11.17
CA TYR A 11 -5.83 -19.87 -11.29
C TYR A 11 -5.51 -18.39 -11.06
N ILE A 12 -6.49 -17.49 -11.24
CA ILE A 12 -6.31 -16.04 -11.09
C ILE A 12 -6.57 -15.60 -9.63
N ALA A 13 -7.36 -16.36 -8.88
CA ALA A 13 -7.68 -16.05 -7.48
C ALA A 13 -6.45 -15.77 -6.60
N PRO A 14 -5.35 -16.55 -6.65
CA PRO A 14 -4.14 -16.24 -5.86
C PRO A 14 -3.50 -14.90 -6.22
N LEU A 15 -3.54 -14.52 -7.51
CA LEU A 15 -3.02 -13.23 -7.98
C LEU A 15 -3.84 -12.08 -7.40
N ILE A 16 -5.18 -12.19 -7.44
CA ILE A 16 -6.08 -11.17 -6.90
C ILE A 16 -5.87 -11.01 -5.39
N VAL A 17 -5.77 -12.12 -4.65
CA VAL A 17 -5.53 -12.08 -3.19
C VAL A 17 -4.20 -11.40 -2.88
N ALA A 18 -3.14 -11.68 -3.64
CA ALA A 18 -1.84 -11.03 -3.47
C ALA A 18 -1.91 -9.51 -3.71
N VAL A 19 -2.62 -9.08 -4.76
CA VAL A 19 -2.82 -7.66 -5.07
C VAL A 19 -3.61 -6.96 -3.97
N VAL A 20 -4.69 -7.56 -3.51
CA VAL A 20 -5.53 -7.01 -2.43
C VAL A 20 -4.72 -6.89 -1.13
N PHE A 21 -3.94 -7.92 -0.78
CA PHE A 21 -3.07 -7.87 0.39
C PHE A 21 -2.01 -6.77 0.29
N ALA A 22 -1.32 -6.67 -0.85
CA ALA A 22 -0.33 -5.63 -1.08
C ALA A 22 -0.95 -4.22 -1.00
N PHE A 23 -2.17 -4.05 -1.49
CA PHE A 23 -2.91 -2.80 -1.41
C PHE A 23 -3.23 -2.41 0.04
N PHE A 24 -3.68 -3.34 0.87
CA PHE A 24 -3.92 -3.05 2.28
C PHE A 24 -2.64 -2.74 3.06
N VAL A 25 -1.56 -3.48 2.81
CA VAL A 25 -0.24 -3.17 3.41
C VAL A 25 0.22 -1.77 3.02
N PHE A 26 0.02 -1.39 1.74
CA PHE A 26 0.34 -0.06 1.27
C PHE A 26 -0.49 1.03 1.97
N ILE A 27 -1.81 0.84 2.09
CA ILE A 27 -2.68 1.80 2.81
C ILE A 27 -2.28 1.92 4.28
N ILE A 28 -2.02 0.82 4.97
CA ILE A 28 -1.65 0.87 6.39
C ILE A 28 -0.31 1.56 6.55
N SER A 29 0.68 1.22 5.72
CA SER A 29 2.00 1.85 5.76
C SER A 29 1.92 3.34 5.43
N PHE A 30 1.11 3.71 4.44
CA PHE A 30 1.04 5.08 3.97
C PHE A 30 0.15 5.96 4.86
N CYS A 31 -1.07 5.51 5.17
CA CYS A 31 -2.05 6.29 5.92
C CYS A 31 -1.93 6.11 7.43
N CYS A 32 -1.68 4.91 7.94
CA CYS A 32 -1.66 4.72 9.40
C CYS A 32 -0.30 5.10 9.98
N ILE A 33 0.78 4.54 9.43
CA ILE A 33 2.12 4.74 10.02
C ILE A 33 2.62 6.17 9.77
N ASN A 34 2.54 6.70 8.55
CA ASN A 34 3.01 8.07 8.31
C ASN A 34 2.11 9.14 8.95
N PHE A 35 0.80 8.93 9.10
CA PHE A 35 -0.07 9.96 9.68
C PHE A 35 -0.11 9.92 11.22
N PHE A 36 -0.16 8.72 11.82
CA PHE A 36 -0.31 8.59 13.27
C PHE A 36 1.02 8.42 14.00
N CYS A 37 2.04 7.81 13.38
CA CYS A 37 3.27 7.43 14.08
C CYS A 37 4.48 8.30 13.76
N VAL A 38 4.44 9.15 12.72
CA VAL A 38 5.53 10.08 12.43
C VAL A 38 5.28 11.38 13.18
N THR A 39 6.11 11.64 14.19
CA THR A 39 6.10 12.89 14.94
C THR A 39 7.18 13.84 14.43
N LYS A 40 7.08 15.15 14.72
CA LYS A 40 8.07 16.16 14.27
C LYS A 40 9.49 15.96 14.81
N PHE A 41 9.69 14.99 15.70
CA PHE A 41 10.97 14.65 16.31
C PHE A 41 11.58 13.37 15.74
N ASP A 42 10.84 12.63 14.91
CA ASP A 42 11.36 11.46 14.22
C ASP A 42 12.17 11.86 12.99
N ASP A 43 13.15 11.03 12.64
CA ASP A 43 13.93 11.22 11.42
C ASP A 43 13.02 11.19 10.18
N LEU A 44 13.34 12.06 9.21
CA LEU A 44 12.62 12.11 7.93
C LEU A 44 12.59 10.72 7.30
N THR A 45 11.38 10.20 7.09
CA THR A 45 11.25 8.92 6.42
C THR A 45 11.81 9.05 4.99
N ILE A 46 12.31 7.94 4.43
CA ILE A 46 12.75 7.92 3.02
C ILE A 46 11.61 8.42 2.11
N PHE A 47 10.36 8.20 2.52
CA PHE A 47 9.17 8.70 1.84
C PHE A 47 9.11 10.23 1.82
N GLU A 48 9.29 10.90 2.96
CA GLU A 48 9.34 12.38 3.01
C GLU A 48 10.55 12.93 2.25
N LYS A 49 11.69 12.24 2.30
CA LYS A 49 12.89 12.64 1.57
C LYS A 49 12.73 12.54 0.04
N VAL A 50 11.94 11.58 -0.44
CA VAL A 50 11.61 11.42 -1.87
C VAL A 50 10.44 12.32 -2.27
N CYS A 51 9.40 12.43 -1.46
CA CYS A 51 8.23 13.29 -1.72
C CYS A 51 8.52 14.79 -1.57
N SER A 52 9.50 15.21 -0.77
CA SER A 52 9.89 16.63 -0.66
C SER A 52 10.47 17.22 -1.95
N LEU A 53 10.96 16.38 -2.87
CA LEU A 53 11.30 16.79 -4.25
C LEU A 53 10.06 16.99 -5.12
N GLN A 54 8.93 16.39 -4.73
CA GLN A 54 7.69 16.32 -5.49
C GLN A 54 6.59 17.04 -4.70
N LYS A 55 6.74 18.37 -4.51
CA LYS A 55 5.83 19.31 -3.81
C LYS A 55 4.32 19.21 -4.12
N ILE A 56 3.90 18.29 -4.99
CA ILE A 56 2.55 18.12 -5.53
C ILE A 56 1.70 17.13 -4.71
N PHE A 57 2.27 16.08 -4.10
CA PHE A 57 1.46 15.08 -3.40
C PHE A 57 1.00 15.56 -2.00
N LEU A 58 1.82 16.36 -1.33
CA LEU A 58 1.55 16.85 0.04
C LEU A 58 0.38 17.86 0.11
N SER A 59 0.09 18.58 -0.98
CA SER A 59 -1.06 19.50 -1.03
C SER A 59 -2.40 18.79 -1.19
N LEU A 60 -2.43 17.52 -1.61
CA LEU A 60 -3.66 16.80 -1.94
C LEU A 60 -4.22 15.99 -0.75
N PHE A 61 -3.46 15.88 0.33
CA PHE A 61 -3.84 15.12 1.54
C PHE A 61 -4.01 16.01 2.79
N LEU A 62 -3.64 17.30 2.69
CA LEU A 62 -3.66 18.28 3.78
C LEU A 62 -4.65 19.44 3.53
N THR A 63 -5.61 19.25 2.61
CA THR A 63 -6.91 19.93 2.58
C THR A 63 -7.98 18.86 2.77
#